data_AF-A0A6P1DV31-F1
#
_entry.id   AF-A0A6P1DV31-F1
#
_cell.length_a   1.000
_cell.length_b   1.000
_cell.length_c   1.000
_cell.angle_alpha   90.00
_cell.angle_beta   90.00
_cell.angle_gamma   90.00
#
_symmetry.space_group_name_H-M   'P 1'
#
loop_
_entity.id
_entity.type
_entity.pdbx_description
1 polymer ?
#
loop_
_entity_poly.entity_id
_entity_poly.type
_entity_poly.pdbx_seq_one_letter_code
_entity_poly.pdbx_strand_id
1 'polypeptide(L)'
;MLALLAWGALAGLLIAAPPAGHAAPVATVLGQAVDTNDPEALRDAILTPLLDQYAAERGLRAEPPEIDAMLARMRRDRAASGPATADDLTPQEQAEVDTMRREMFQALIRQWKINKALYAQYGGRIIYQQLGPEPLDAYREFLRQREADGAFAIRDQALEAAFWRDFTEDSIHDFMPPGSADEARAFTTPPWEQQP
;
A
#
# COMPACT_ATOMS: atom_id res chain seq x y z
N MET A 1 13.75 -12.26 -72.71
CA MET A 1 13.39 -11.14 -71.80
C MET A 1 11.88 -10.94 -71.88
N LEU A 2 11.14 -11.55 -70.95
CA LEU A 2 9.70 -11.34 -70.78
C LEU A 2 9.52 -10.46 -69.56
N ALA A 3 8.93 -9.27 -69.74
CA ALA A 3 8.56 -8.38 -68.64
C ALA A 3 7.05 -8.54 -68.37
N LEU A 4 6.75 -8.97 -67.15
CA LEU A 4 5.41 -9.09 -66.58
C LEU A 4 5.07 -7.83 -65.77
N LEU A 5 3.82 -7.40 -65.90
CA LEU A 5 2.90 -6.86 -64.89
C LEU A 5 3.28 -5.60 -64.08
N ALA A 6 2.41 -4.59 -64.18
CA ALA A 6 2.04 -3.77 -63.02
C ALA A 6 0.58 -3.27 -63.19
N TRP A 7 -0.34 -3.86 -62.44
CA TRP A 7 -1.58 -3.21 -62.02
C TRP A 7 -1.41 -2.82 -60.55
N GLY A 8 -1.36 -1.52 -60.28
CA GLY A 8 -1.35 -0.99 -58.92
C GLY A 8 -2.78 -0.85 -58.39
N ALA A 9 -3.08 -1.54 -57.29
CA ALA A 9 -4.23 -1.23 -56.45
C ALA A 9 -3.70 -0.61 -55.16
N LEU A 10 -3.94 0.69 -54.97
CA LEU A 10 -3.73 1.39 -53.70
C LEU A 10 -4.95 1.10 -52.81
N ALA A 11 -4.81 0.14 -51.89
CA ALA A 11 -5.73 0.00 -50.78
C ALA A 11 -5.35 1.03 -49.70
N GLY A 12 -6.15 2.08 -49.59
CA GLY A 12 -6.06 3.04 -48.49
C GLY A 12 -6.43 2.37 -47.17
N LEU A 13 -5.50 2.36 -46.24
CA LEU A 13 -5.73 1.93 -44.85
C LEU A 13 -6.57 3.02 -44.16
N LEU A 14 -7.86 2.76 -43.96
CA LEU A 14 -8.70 3.55 -43.07
C LEU A 14 -8.20 3.33 -41.63
N ILE A 15 -7.43 4.27 -41.11
CA ILE A 15 -7.18 4.39 -39.67
C ILE A 15 -8.51 4.85 -39.05
N ALA A 16 -9.19 3.94 -38.36
CA ALA A 16 -10.34 4.29 -37.55
C ALA A 16 -9.89 5.26 -36.45
N ALA A 17 -10.47 6.46 -36.43
CA ALA A 17 -10.31 7.38 -35.30
C ALA A 17 -10.86 6.72 -34.03
N PRO A 18 -10.21 6.89 -32.86
CA PRO A 18 -10.76 6.40 -31.61
C PRO A 18 -12.12 7.05 -31.34
N PRO A 19 -13.09 6.33 -30.74
CA PRO A 19 -14.38 6.91 -30.40
C PRO A 19 -14.17 8.10 -29.45
N ALA A 20 -14.65 9.27 -29.86
CA ALA A 20 -14.78 10.41 -28.98
C ALA A 20 -15.76 10.08 -27.84
N GLY A 21 -15.34 10.23 -26.59
CA GLY A 21 -16.28 10.37 -25.47
C GLY A 21 -16.10 9.50 -24.23
N HIS A 22 -14.89 9.06 -23.86
CA HIS A 22 -14.65 8.75 -22.44
C HIS A 22 -14.05 10.00 -21.78
N ALA A 23 -14.68 10.46 -20.69
CA ALA A 23 -14.11 11.50 -19.85
C ALA A 23 -12.68 11.07 -19.45
N ALA A 24 -11.74 12.02 -19.41
CA ALA A 24 -10.39 11.72 -18.98
C ALA A 24 -10.43 11.15 -17.55
N PRO A 25 -9.60 10.14 -17.22
CA PRO A 25 -9.70 9.48 -15.94
C PRO A 25 -9.31 10.42 -14.80
N VAL A 26 -9.99 10.28 -13.66
CA VAL A 26 -9.80 11.19 -12.51
C VAL A 26 -8.38 11.15 -11.98
N ALA A 27 -7.70 10.01 -12.12
CA ALA A 27 -6.28 9.88 -11.84
C ALA A 27 -5.61 8.87 -12.78
N THR A 28 -4.29 8.89 -12.79
CA THR A 28 -3.46 7.85 -13.41
C THR A 28 -2.45 7.39 -12.40
N VAL A 29 -2.23 6.08 -12.26
CA VAL A 29 -1.27 5.48 -11.32
C VAL A 29 -0.49 4.39 -12.06
N LEU A 30 0.82 4.52 -12.14
CA LEU A 30 1.71 3.63 -12.90
C LEU A 30 1.21 3.36 -14.34
N GLY A 31 0.69 4.41 -14.98
CA GLY A 31 0.12 4.35 -16.33
C GLY A 31 -1.29 3.74 -16.43
N GLN A 32 -1.89 3.29 -15.32
CA GLN A 32 -3.26 2.78 -15.29
C GLN A 32 -4.25 3.90 -14.94
N ALA A 33 -5.38 3.93 -15.64
CA ALA A 33 -6.47 4.85 -15.35
C ALA A 33 -7.18 4.46 -14.04
N VAL A 34 -7.49 5.46 -13.22
CA VAL A 34 -8.33 5.30 -12.02
C VAL A 34 -9.54 6.19 -12.20
N ASP A 35 -10.72 5.59 -12.10
CA ASP A 35 -12.03 6.23 -12.24
C ASP A 35 -12.83 6.00 -10.95
N THR A 36 -12.87 7.01 -10.08
CA THR A 36 -13.62 7.00 -8.83
C THR A 36 -14.01 8.42 -8.43
N ASN A 37 -15.07 8.57 -7.64
CA ASN A 37 -15.44 9.82 -6.99
C ASN A 37 -15.31 9.74 -5.46
N ASP A 38 -14.85 8.61 -4.93
CA ASP A 38 -14.64 8.38 -3.51
C ASP A 38 -13.17 8.66 -3.14
N PRO A 39 -12.90 9.63 -2.23
CA PRO A 39 -11.55 9.94 -1.78
C PRO A 39 -10.80 8.76 -1.16
N GLU A 40 -11.49 7.87 -0.45
CA GLU A 40 -10.87 6.70 0.17
C GLU A 40 -10.44 5.69 -0.89
N ALA A 41 -11.35 5.31 -1.80
CA ALA A 41 -11.01 4.45 -2.93
C ALA A 41 -9.89 5.04 -3.80
N LEU A 42 -9.84 6.36 -4.01
CA LEU A 42 -8.75 7.00 -4.75
C LEU A 42 -7.41 6.84 -4.02
N ARG A 43 -7.39 7.10 -2.71
CA ARG A 43 -6.18 6.97 -1.89
C ARG A 43 -5.64 5.55 -1.94
N ASP A 44 -6.51 4.55 -1.80
CA ASP A 44 -6.11 3.14 -1.86
C ASP A 44 -5.59 2.74 -3.25
N ALA A 45 -6.23 3.22 -4.31
CA ALA A 45 -5.81 3.00 -5.70
C ALA A 45 -4.47 3.66 -6.05
N ILE A 46 -4.06 4.70 -5.30
CA ILE A 46 -2.74 5.33 -5.42
C ILE A 46 -1.72 4.63 -4.53
N LEU A 47 -2.00 4.49 -3.23
CA LEU A 47 -1.04 3.98 -2.26
C LEU A 47 -0.66 2.53 -2.52
N THR A 48 -1.64 1.65 -2.75
CA THR A 48 -1.39 0.21 -2.90
C THR A 48 -0.36 -0.11 -3.98
N PRO A 49 -0.56 0.29 -5.26
CA PRO A 49 0.41 -0.04 -6.30
C PRO A 49 1.76 0.66 -6.12
N LEU A 50 1.80 1.88 -5.57
CA LEU A 50 3.06 2.60 -5.33
C LEU A 50 3.89 1.93 -4.23
N LEU A 51 3.27 1.55 -3.11
CA LEU A 51 3.92 0.82 -2.03
C LEU A 51 4.28 -0.61 -2.45
N ASP A 52 3.46 -1.23 -3.30
CA ASP A 52 3.76 -2.54 -3.86
C ASP A 52 5.00 -2.54 -4.74
N GLN A 53 5.10 -1.56 -5.64
CA GLN A 53 6.32 -1.36 -6.42
C GLN A 53 7.53 -1.07 -5.52
N TYR A 54 7.38 -0.14 -4.56
CA TYR A 54 8.46 0.22 -3.63
C TYR A 54 8.98 -0.99 -2.84
N ALA A 55 8.06 -1.84 -2.36
CA ALA A 55 8.38 -3.06 -1.63
C ALA A 55 9.07 -4.09 -2.54
N ALA A 56 8.57 -4.29 -3.76
CA ALA A 56 9.14 -5.22 -4.72
C ALA A 56 10.60 -4.86 -5.09
N GLU A 57 10.86 -3.58 -5.36
CA GLU A 57 12.20 -3.06 -5.68
C GLU A 57 13.23 -3.30 -4.56
N ARG A 58 12.76 -3.41 -3.31
CA ARG A 58 13.60 -3.56 -2.10
C ARG A 58 13.52 -4.93 -1.45
N GLY A 59 12.76 -5.87 -2.04
CA GLY A 59 12.54 -7.19 -1.45
C GLY A 59 11.82 -7.16 -0.10
N LEU A 60 10.98 -6.15 0.16
CA LEU A 60 10.25 -6.00 1.42
C LEU A 60 9.03 -6.92 1.42
N ARG A 61 9.21 -8.11 1.96
CA ARG A 61 8.15 -9.11 2.14
C ARG A 61 8.19 -9.70 3.56
N ALA A 62 7.06 -10.22 4.02
CA ALA A 62 7.03 -11.01 5.24
C ALA A 62 7.63 -12.39 4.95
N GLU A 63 8.54 -12.82 5.82
CA GLU A 63 9.18 -14.12 5.71
C GLU A 63 8.45 -15.14 6.62
N PRO A 64 8.39 -16.43 6.24
CA PRO A 64 7.69 -17.45 7.03
C PRO A 64 8.05 -17.47 8.53
N PRO A 65 9.34 -17.35 8.93
CA PRO A 65 9.69 -17.32 10.35
C PRO A 65 9.12 -16.11 11.12
N GLU A 66 8.94 -14.97 10.46
CA GLU A 66 8.36 -13.77 11.08
C GLU A 66 6.86 -13.96 11.32
N ILE A 67 6.16 -14.55 10.34
CA ILE A 67 4.74 -14.90 10.46
C ILE A 67 4.54 -15.91 11.60
N ASP A 68 5.39 -16.94 11.69
CA ASP A 68 5.34 -17.93 12.76
C ASP A 68 5.64 -17.32 14.14
N ALA A 69 6.60 -16.39 14.22
CA ALA A 69 6.89 -15.64 15.44
C ALA A 69 5.69 -14.79 15.90
N MET A 70 5.02 -14.12 14.97
CA MET A 70 3.81 -13.34 15.24
C MET A 70 2.65 -14.21 15.73
N LEU A 71 2.42 -15.35 15.07
CA LEU A 71 1.43 -16.34 15.51
C LEU A 71 1.73 -16.86 16.92
N ALA A 72 3.00 -17.17 17.21
CA ALA A 72 3.42 -17.62 18.52
C ALA A 72 3.20 -16.54 19.60
N ARG A 73 3.49 -15.27 19.29
CA ARG A 73 3.22 -14.12 20.16
C ARG A 73 1.74 -14.01 20.49
N MET A 74 0.88 -13.98 19.47
CA MET A 74 -0.57 -13.89 19.66
C MET A 74 -1.12 -15.05 20.51
N ARG A 75 -0.62 -16.29 20.32
CA ARG A 75 -1.02 -17.43 21.16
C ARG A 75 -0.63 -17.23 22.63
N ARG A 76 0.55 -16.67 22.90
CA ARG A 76 0.98 -16.36 24.28
C ARG A 76 0.11 -15.27 24.90
N ASP A 77 -0.16 -14.19 24.16
CA ASP A 77 -1.01 -13.07 24.63
C ASP A 77 -2.43 -13.56 24.95
N ARG A 78 -3.00 -14.44 24.10
CA ARG A 78 -4.29 -15.07 24.35
C ARG A 78 -4.27 -15.96 25.59
N ALA A 79 -3.23 -16.78 25.77
CA ALA A 79 -3.10 -17.64 26.95
C ALA A 79 -2.97 -16.82 28.25
N ALA A 80 -2.31 -15.66 28.20
CA ALA A 80 -2.19 -14.74 29.33
C ALA A 80 -3.49 -14.00 29.66
N SER A 81 -4.36 -13.76 28.66
CA SER A 81 -5.63 -13.02 28.81
C SER A 81 -6.79 -13.88 29.37
N GLY A 82 -6.52 -15.12 29.77
CA GLY A 82 -7.52 -16.07 30.28
C GLY A 82 -8.19 -16.91 29.18
N PRO A 83 -9.00 -17.91 29.56
CA PRO A 83 -9.70 -18.74 28.58
C PRO A 83 -10.66 -17.87 27.77
N ALA A 84 -10.38 -17.72 26.48
CA ALA A 84 -11.41 -17.34 25.53
C ALA A 84 -12.49 -18.43 25.57
N THR A 85 -13.75 -18.08 25.33
CA THR A 85 -14.78 -19.03 24.90
C THR A 85 -14.36 -19.57 23.54
N ALA A 86 -13.43 -20.51 23.56
CA ALA A 86 -12.90 -21.22 22.41
C ALA A 86 -13.58 -22.58 22.38
N ASP A 87 -14.90 -22.60 22.31
CA ASP A 87 -15.65 -23.83 22.17
C ASP A 87 -16.56 -23.69 20.94
N ASP A 88 -16.47 -24.71 20.08
CA ASP A 88 -17.30 -25.01 18.90
C ASP A 88 -16.80 -24.60 17.50
N LEU A 89 -15.48 -24.49 17.25
CA LEU A 89 -14.99 -24.53 15.86
C LEU A 89 -14.68 -25.97 15.43
N THR A 90 -15.18 -26.36 14.27
CA THR A 90 -14.77 -27.58 13.58
C THR A 90 -13.30 -27.49 13.12
N PRO A 91 -12.64 -28.62 12.82
CA PRO A 91 -11.28 -28.60 12.27
C PRO A 91 -11.14 -27.77 10.98
N GLN A 92 -12.20 -27.70 10.16
CA GLN A 92 -12.21 -26.91 8.93
C GLN A 92 -12.23 -25.41 9.25
N GLU A 93 -13.16 -24.96 10.09
CA GLU A 93 -13.24 -23.54 10.49
C GLU A 93 -11.97 -23.08 11.19
N GLN A 94 -11.35 -23.96 11.98
CA GLN A 94 -10.05 -23.67 12.60
C GLN A 94 -8.95 -23.47 11.55
N ALA A 95 -8.91 -24.28 10.49
CA ALA A 95 -7.94 -24.14 9.40
C ALA A 95 -8.17 -22.86 8.58
N GLU A 96 -9.42 -22.49 8.33
CA GLU A 96 -9.79 -21.24 7.67
C GLU A 96 -9.36 -20.02 8.51
N VAL A 97 -9.69 -20.02 9.81
CA VAL A 97 -9.26 -18.98 10.76
C VAL A 97 -7.72 -18.85 10.81
N ASP A 98 -7.01 -19.98 10.79
CA ASP A 98 -5.54 -19.97 10.79
C ASP A 98 -4.97 -19.41 9.49
N THR A 99 -5.63 -19.66 8.35
CA THR A 99 -5.26 -19.11 7.05
C THR A 99 -5.46 -17.59 7.01
N MET A 100 -6.65 -17.11 7.38
CA MET A 100 -6.95 -15.67 7.46
C MET A 100 -5.96 -14.94 8.37
N ARG A 101 -5.60 -15.57 9.49
CA ARG A 101 -4.63 -15.00 10.44
C ARG A 101 -3.22 -14.92 9.87
N ARG A 102 -2.79 -15.93 9.10
CA ARG A 102 -1.49 -15.89 8.42
C ARG A 102 -1.45 -14.76 7.39
N GLU A 103 -2.50 -14.61 6.59
CA GLU A 103 -2.62 -13.53 5.61
C GLU A 103 -2.59 -12.15 6.26
N MET A 104 -3.34 -11.99 7.37
CA MET A 104 -3.31 -10.77 8.17
C MET A 104 -1.89 -10.46 8.67
N PHE A 105 -1.20 -11.43 9.27
CA PHE A 105 0.17 -11.18 9.75
C PHE A 105 1.18 -10.96 8.64
N GLN A 106 1.01 -11.60 7.49
CA GLN A 106 1.79 -11.31 6.30
C GLN A 106 1.64 -9.84 5.88
N ALA A 107 0.41 -9.32 5.84
CA ALA A 107 0.13 -7.93 5.52
C ALA A 107 0.75 -6.97 6.56
N LEU A 108 0.56 -7.24 7.86
CA LEU A 108 1.08 -6.40 8.95
C LEU A 108 2.61 -6.34 8.98
N ILE A 109 3.27 -7.49 8.83
CA ILE A 109 4.74 -7.57 8.81
C ILE A 109 5.29 -6.80 7.60
N ARG A 110 4.68 -7.01 6.43
CA ARG A 110 5.06 -6.30 5.22
C ARG A 110 4.87 -4.79 5.37
N GLN A 111 3.74 -4.35 5.91
CA GLN A 111 3.46 -2.93 6.13
C GLN A 111 4.47 -2.30 7.09
N TRP A 112 4.79 -2.97 8.20
CA TRP A 112 5.80 -2.48 9.13
C TRP A 112 7.18 -2.33 8.47
N LYS A 113 7.58 -3.29 7.62
CA LYS A 113 8.85 -3.21 6.87
C LYS A 113 8.85 -2.06 5.86
N ILE A 114 7.74 -1.82 5.17
CA ILE A 114 7.57 -0.68 4.26
C ILE A 114 7.71 0.62 5.04
N ASN A 115 6.98 0.77 6.15
CA ASN A 115 7.03 1.95 7.01
C ASN A 115 8.46 2.19 7.54
N LYS A 116 9.13 1.15 8.03
CA LYS A 116 10.54 1.24 8.46
C LYS A 116 11.45 1.72 7.32
N ALA A 117 11.29 1.18 6.12
CA ALA A 117 12.11 1.56 4.97
C ALA A 117 11.86 3.00 4.51
N LEU A 118 10.59 3.42 4.46
CA LEU A 118 10.21 4.81 4.16
C LEU A 118 10.78 5.77 5.21
N TYR A 119 10.65 5.45 6.50
CA TYR A 119 11.22 6.23 7.58
C TYR A 119 12.75 6.33 7.48
N ALA A 120 13.44 5.23 7.17
CA ALA A 120 14.88 5.25 6.97
C ALA A 120 15.31 6.10 5.76
N GLN A 121 14.48 6.18 4.73
CA GLN A 121 14.77 6.92 3.51
C GLN A 121 14.44 8.42 3.61
N TYR A 122 13.32 8.78 4.25
CA TYR A 122 12.78 10.14 4.24
C TYR A 122 12.69 10.78 5.64
N GLY A 123 12.70 10.00 6.71
CA GLY A 123 12.62 10.47 8.10
C GLY A 123 11.28 11.12 8.47
N GLY A 124 11.34 12.09 9.39
CA GLY A 124 10.20 12.92 9.79
C GLY A 124 9.42 12.40 11.00
N ARG A 125 8.20 12.90 11.20
CA ARG A 125 7.36 12.56 12.36
C ARG A 125 6.59 11.26 12.15
N ILE A 126 6.31 10.57 13.26
CA ILE A 126 5.60 9.29 13.30
C ILE A 126 4.26 9.49 14.01
N ILE A 127 3.21 8.86 13.51
CA ILE A 127 1.87 8.87 14.11
C ILE A 127 1.51 7.48 14.65
N TYR A 128 0.63 7.45 15.65
CA TYR A 128 -0.03 6.22 16.08
C TYR A 128 -1.12 5.83 15.06
N GLN A 129 -1.09 4.58 14.59
CA GLN A 129 -2.14 3.99 13.76
C GLN A 129 -2.58 2.64 14.34
N GLN A 130 -3.78 2.19 13.94
CA GLN A 130 -4.40 0.95 14.44
C GLN A 130 -3.50 -0.28 14.25
N LEU A 131 -2.70 -0.31 13.18
CA LEU A 131 -1.90 -1.47 12.78
C LEU A 131 -0.39 -1.29 13.00
N GLY A 132 0.01 -0.26 13.74
CA GLY A 132 1.40 0.04 14.08
C GLY A 132 1.79 1.49 13.82
N PRO A 133 3.08 1.85 14.01
CA PRO A 133 3.57 3.18 13.71
C PRO A 133 3.57 3.47 12.20
N GLU A 134 3.21 4.71 11.84
CA GLU A 134 3.25 5.21 10.46
C GLU A 134 4.09 6.49 10.37
N PRO A 135 5.10 6.56 9.48
CA PRO A 135 5.95 7.73 9.34
C PRO A 135 5.30 8.73 8.38
N LEU A 136 4.35 9.52 8.87
CA LEU A 136 3.49 10.39 8.05
C LEU A 136 4.28 11.32 7.12
N ASP A 137 5.32 11.96 7.66
CA ASP A 137 6.16 12.87 6.87
C ASP A 137 6.95 12.11 5.78
N ALA A 138 7.38 10.86 6.04
CA ALA A 138 8.04 10.03 5.04
C ALA A 138 7.08 9.62 3.91
N TYR A 139 5.83 9.33 4.24
CA TYR A 139 4.78 9.07 3.25
C TYR A 139 4.57 10.29 2.34
N ARG A 140 4.48 11.48 2.93
CA ARG A 140 4.33 12.73 2.17
C ARG A 140 5.49 12.94 1.19
N GLU A 141 6.73 12.77 1.63
CA GLU A 141 7.91 12.95 0.76
C GLU A 141 8.01 11.86 -0.31
N PHE A 142 7.69 10.61 0.04
CA PHE A 142 7.57 9.53 -0.94
C PHE A 142 6.55 9.89 -2.02
N LEU A 143 5.34 10.30 -1.65
CA LEU A 143 4.29 10.64 -2.60
C LEU A 143 4.67 11.83 -3.48
N ARG A 144 5.27 12.88 -2.92
CA ARG A 144 5.78 14.02 -3.71
C ARG A 144 6.80 13.60 -4.76
N GLN A 145 7.74 12.73 -4.38
CA GLN A 145 8.71 12.19 -5.33
C GLN A 145 8.02 11.38 -6.43
N ARG A 146 7.08 10.50 -6.06
CA ARG A 146 6.35 9.65 -7.03
C ARG A 146 5.47 10.47 -7.97
N GLU A 147 4.88 11.56 -7.50
CA GLU A 147 4.15 12.51 -8.34
C GLU A 147 5.09 13.23 -9.32
N ALA A 148 6.22 13.75 -8.82
CA ALA A 148 7.22 14.44 -9.64
C ALA A 148 7.83 13.52 -10.72
N ASP A 149 7.97 12.23 -10.42
CA ASP A 149 8.43 11.20 -11.37
C ASP A 149 7.34 10.79 -12.39
N GLY A 150 6.12 11.33 -12.26
CA GLY A 150 4.96 10.98 -13.09
C GLY A 150 4.40 9.58 -12.81
N ALA A 151 4.73 8.98 -11.65
CA ALA A 151 4.22 7.67 -11.26
C ALA A 151 2.74 7.72 -10.89
N PHE A 152 2.21 8.89 -10.54
CA PHE A 152 0.78 9.13 -10.52
C PHE A 152 0.45 10.60 -10.79
N ALA A 153 -0.81 10.88 -11.11
CA ALA A 153 -1.35 12.24 -11.20
C ALA A 153 -2.86 12.20 -10.89
N ILE A 154 -3.34 13.15 -10.10
CA ILE A 154 -4.77 13.36 -9.83
C ILE A 154 -5.23 14.57 -10.63
N ARG A 155 -6.28 14.42 -11.43
CA ARG A 155 -6.80 15.48 -12.32
C ARG A 155 -7.98 16.22 -11.71
N ASP A 156 -8.75 15.56 -10.86
CA ASP A 156 -9.85 16.18 -10.14
C ASP A 156 -9.32 16.93 -8.92
N GLN A 157 -9.51 18.25 -8.89
CA GLN A 157 -8.97 19.13 -7.85
C GLN A 157 -9.54 18.87 -6.45
N ALA A 158 -10.81 18.44 -6.36
CA ALA A 158 -11.44 18.18 -5.07
C ALA A 158 -10.89 16.89 -4.47
N LEU A 159 -10.72 15.86 -5.31
CA LEU A 159 -10.09 14.61 -4.92
C LEU A 159 -8.60 14.78 -4.59
N GLU A 160 -7.88 15.59 -5.36
CA GLU A 160 -6.47 15.92 -5.08
C GLU A 160 -6.32 16.60 -3.71
N ALA A 161 -7.15 17.61 -3.43
CA ALA A 161 -7.14 18.29 -2.14
C ALA A 161 -7.48 17.33 -0.99
N ALA A 162 -8.47 16.45 -1.17
CA ALA A 162 -8.83 15.44 -0.19
C ALA A 162 -7.69 14.43 0.05
N PHE A 163 -7.04 13.97 -1.01
CA PHE A 163 -5.89 13.06 -0.94
C PHE A 163 -4.73 13.68 -0.15
N TRP A 164 -4.33 14.91 -0.48
CA TRP A 164 -3.20 15.56 0.19
C TRP A 164 -3.48 15.97 1.62
N ARG A 165 -4.75 16.23 1.98
CA ARG A 165 -5.12 16.58 3.35
C ARG A 165 -4.67 15.51 4.35
N ASP A 166 -4.79 14.23 4.01
CA ASP A 166 -4.39 13.11 4.86
C ASP A 166 -2.88 13.05 5.16
N PHE A 167 -2.06 13.82 4.44
CA PHE A 167 -0.61 13.87 4.63
C PHE A 167 -0.10 15.26 5.06
N THR A 168 -0.97 16.27 5.09
CA THR A 168 -0.59 17.67 5.32
C THR A 168 -1.33 18.34 6.46
N GLU A 169 -2.50 17.83 6.84
CA GLU A 169 -3.30 18.38 7.94
C GLU A 169 -2.90 17.72 9.26
N ASP A 170 -1.96 18.31 10.00
CA ASP A 170 -1.49 17.74 11.26
C ASP A 170 -2.62 17.49 12.29
N SER A 171 -3.68 18.30 12.27
CA SER A 171 -4.75 18.26 13.29
C SER A 171 -5.59 16.98 13.31
N ILE A 172 -5.55 16.17 12.25
CA ILE A 172 -6.29 14.90 12.16
C ILE A 172 -5.46 13.68 12.62
N HIS A 173 -4.21 13.90 13.04
CA HIS A 173 -3.29 12.83 13.41
C HIS A 173 -2.86 12.92 14.88
N ASP A 174 -2.59 11.75 15.46
CA ASP A 174 -1.97 11.63 16.78
C ASP A 174 -0.48 11.32 16.64
N PHE A 175 0.37 12.32 16.86
CA PHE A 175 1.81 12.21 16.69
C PHE A 175 2.49 11.65 17.94
N MET A 176 3.45 10.75 17.71
CA MET A 176 4.39 10.37 18.75
C MET A 176 5.20 11.60 19.19
N PRO A 177 5.31 11.89 20.51
CA PRO A 177 6.08 13.04 20.96
C PRO A 177 7.56 12.92 20.56
N PRO A 178 8.19 14.00 20.06
CA PRO A 178 9.60 13.97 19.71
C PRO A 178 10.49 13.59 20.90
N GLY A 179 11.42 12.65 20.69
CA GLY A 179 12.32 12.11 21.70
C GLY A 179 11.65 11.13 22.68
N SER A 180 10.40 10.74 22.45
CA SER A 180 9.72 9.76 23.31
C SER A 180 10.28 8.36 23.12
N ALA A 181 10.07 7.51 24.14
CA ALA A 181 10.43 6.10 24.07
C ALA A 181 9.64 5.35 22.98
N ASP A 182 8.44 5.82 22.62
CA ASP A 182 7.62 5.21 21.58
C ASP A 182 8.15 5.55 20.19
N GLU A 183 8.48 6.82 19.93
CA GLU A 183 9.15 7.23 18.70
C GLU A 183 10.47 6.46 18.50
N ALA A 184 11.29 6.36 19.55
CA ALA A 184 12.57 5.65 19.49
C ALA A 184 12.43 4.14 19.18
N ARG A 185 11.30 3.52 19.55
CA ARG A 185 11.06 2.08 19.36
C ARG A 185 10.32 1.74 18.06
N ALA A 186 9.56 2.68 17.50
CA ALA A 186 8.62 2.48 16.39
C ALA A 186 9.14 1.58 15.25
N PHE A 187 10.38 1.82 14.79
CA PHE A 187 11.01 1.06 13.70
C PHE A 187 12.32 0.36 14.09
N THR A 188 12.58 0.25 15.39
CA THR A 188 13.79 -0.38 15.93
C THR A 188 13.56 -1.85 16.24
N THR A 189 12.50 -2.16 17.00
CA THR A 189 12.18 -3.53 17.42
C THR A 189 10.93 -4.03 16.70
N PRO A 190 11.04 -5.02 15.80
CA PRO A 190 9.89 -5.56 15.08
C PRO A 190 8.82 -6.11 16.05
N PRO A 191 7.52 -5.91 15.78
CA PRO A 191 6.46 -6.36 16.70
C PRO A 191 6.48 -7.87 16.98
N TRP A 192 6.98 -8.69 16.04
CA TRP A 192 7.13 -10.15 16.22
C TRP A 192 8.34 -10.57 17.07
N GLU A 193 9.25 -9.64 17.39
CA GLU A 193 10.44 -9.85 18.23
C GLU A 193 10.29 -9.23 19.62
N GLN A 194 9.27 -8.40 19.85
CA GLN A 194 9.02 -7.77 21.15
C GLN A 194 8.66 -8.83 22.20
N GLN A 195 9.37 -8.78 23.33
CA GLN A 195 9.05 -9.56 24.53
C GLN A 195 8.00 -8.81 25.38
N PRO A 196 7.13 -9.52 26.11
CA PRO A 196 6.19 -8.91 27.05
C PRO A 196 6.89 -8.19 28.21
#